data_AF-A0A7D5LCG8-F1
#
_entry.id   AF-A0A7D5LCG8-F1
#
_cell.length_a   1.000
_cell.length_b   1.000
_cell.length_c   1.000
_cell.angle_alpha   90.00
_cell.angle_beta   90.00
_cell.angle_gamma   90.00
#
_symmetry.space_group_name_H-M   'P 1'
#
loop_
_entity.id
_entity.type
_entity.pdbx_description
1 polymer ?
#
loop_
_entity_poly.entity_id
_entity_poly.type
_entity_poly.pdbx_seq_one_letter_code
_entity_poly.pdbx_strand_id
1 'polypeptide(L)' 'MVGPSLSDEDRRVASRRLKVGFVLLVAGSAALVSYQAGASPTQTAVAVGVAALAGTALLWFVLRLLRELQPPSPDRRRRY' A
#
# COMPACT_ATOMS: atom_id res chain seq x y z
N MET A 1 27.90 -10.46 -5.42
CA MET A 1 26.54 -9.94 -5.19
C MET A 1 25.58 -11.06 -5.52
N VAL A 2 24.75 -11.49 -4.58
CA VAL A 2 23.69 -12.46 -4.88
C VAL A 2 22.71 -11.81 -5.86
N GLY A 3 22.38 -12.52 -6.95
CA GLY A 3 21.31 -12.09 -7.84
C GLY A 3 20.00 -11.97 -7.07
N PRO A 4 19.02 -11.20 -7.58
CA PRO A 4 17.70 -11.10 -6.94
C PRO A 4 17.16 -12.50 -6.64
N SER A 5 16.89 -12.79 -5.36
CA SER A 5 16.37 -14.09 -4.92
C SER A 5 14.92 -14.34 -5.35
N LEU A 6 14.29 -13.34 -5.96
CA LEU A 6 12.93 -13.37 -6.48
C LEU A 6 12.94 -12.85 -7.91
N SER A 7 12.16 -13.48 -8.79
CA SER A 7 11.92 -12.94 -10.12
C SER A 7 11.20 -11.59 -10.03
N ASP A 8 11.32 -10.76 -11.07
CA ASP A 8 10.61 -9.48 -11.13
C ASP A 8 9.09 -9.67 -11.04
N GLU A 9 8.57 -10.78 -11.56
CA GLU A 9 7.15 -11.13 -11.48
C GLU A 9 6.74 -11.46 -10.03
N ASP A 10 7.50 -12.31 -9.34
CA ASP A 10 7.22 -12.65 -7.93
C ASP A 10 7.23 -11.39 -7.05
N ARG A 11 8.18 -10.47 -7.32
CA ARG A 11 8.25 -9.18 -6.62
C ARG A 11 7.03 -8.32 -6.89
N ARG A 12 6.51 -8.26 -8.12
CA ARG A 12 5.30 -7.49 -8.47
C ARG A 12 4.08 -8.07 -7.78
N VAL A 13 3.92 -9.39 -7.79
CA VAL A 13 2.80 -10.08 -7.13
C VAL A 13 2.85 -9.87 -5.62
N ALA A 14 4.01 -10.07 -4.99
CA ALA A 14 4.20 -9.84 -3.55
C ALA A 14 3.91 -8.38 -3.17
N SER A 15 4.44 -7.43 -3.95
CA SER A 15 4.18 -6.00 -3.74
C SER A 15 2.69 -5.66 -3.88
N ARG A 16 1.99 -6.25 -4.85
CA ARG A 16 0.55 -6.04 -5.04
C ARG A 16 -0.25 -6.57 -3.85
N ARG A 17 0.05 -7.79 -3.38
CA ARG A 17 -0.60 -8.39 -2.20
C ARG A 17 -0.38 -7.54 -0.95
N LEU A 18 0.84 -7.05 -0.73
CA LEU A 18 1.14 -6.19 0.42
C LEU A 18 0.34 -4.88 0.38
N LYS A 19 0.28 -4.23 -0.79
CA LYS A 19 -0.51 -2.99 -0.98
C LYS A 19 -1.99 -3.20 -0.70
N VAL A 20 -2.55 -4.29 -1.22
CA VAL A 20 -3.96 -4.65 -0.97
C VAL A 20 -4.18 -4.96 0.51
N GLY A 21 -3.30 -5.74 1.13
CA GLY A 21 -3.34 -6.07 2.55
C GLY A 21 -3.32 -4.83 3.44
N PHE A 22 -2.46 -3.84 3.14
CA PHE A 22 -2.42 -2.58 3.86
C PHE A 22 -3.77 -1.84 3.83
N VAL A 23 -4.36 -1.68 2.65
CA VAL A 23 -5.67 -0.99 2.52
C VAL A 23 -6.78 -1.76 3.23
N LEU A 24 -6.80 -3.09 3.13
CA LEU A 24 -7.76 -3.93 3.83
C LEU A 24 -7.61 -3.85 5.35
N LEU A 25 -6.38 -3.80 5.87
CA LEU A 25 -6.12 -3.64 7.31
C LEU A 25 -6.64 -2.29 7.82
N VAL A 26 -6.41 -1.20 7.09
CA VAL A 26 -6.93 0.13 7.44
C VAL A 26 -8.46 0.13 7.45
N ALA A 27 -9.07 -0.40 6.38
CA ALA A 27 -10.53 -0.48 6.25
C ALA A 27 -11.16 -1.38 7.34
N GLY A 28 -10.56 -2.55 7.60
CA GLY A 28 -11.01 -3.46 8.65
C GLY A 28 -10.86 -2.89 10.07
N SER A 29 -9.80 -2.10 10.30
CA SER A 29 -9.63 -1.37 11.56
C SER A 29 -10.76 -0.36 11.77
N ALA A 30 -11.11 0.42 10.74
CA ALA A 30 -12.24 1.35 10.82
C ALA A 30 -13.58 0.64 11.05
N ALA A 31 -13.78 -0.55 10.45
CA ALA A 31 -14.95 -1.38 10.73
C ALA A 31 -15.04 -1.76 12.22
N LEU A 32 -13.95 -2.27 12.78
CA LEU A 32 -13.90 -2.71 14.19
C LEU A 32 -14.06 -1.54 15.17
N VAL A 33 -13.45 -0.39 14.87
CA VAL A 33 -13.59 0.83 15.69
C VAL A 33 -15.03 1.33 15.65
N SER A 34 -15.65 1.39 14.46
CA SER A 34 -17.04 1.85 14.32
C SER A 34 -18.02 0.92 15.03
N TYR A 35 -17.80 -0.40 14.93
CA TYR A 35 -18.59 -1.40 15.62
C TYR A 35 -18.51 -1.24 17.15
N GLN A 36 -17.30 -1.06 17.68
CA GLN A 36 -17.09 -0.82 19.11
C GLN A 36 -17.70 0.51 19.59
N ALA A 37 -17.77 1.52 18.71
CA ALA A 37 -18.41 2.79 19.00
C ALA A 37 -19.95 2.73 18.96
N GLY A 38 -20.56 1.57 18.65
CA GLY A 38 -22.01 1.43 18.53
C GLY A 38 -22.60 2.11 17.29
N ALA A 39 -21.78 2.36 16.27
CA ALA A 39 -22.23 2.96 15.02
C ALA A 39 -23.26 2.06 14.32
N SER A 40 -24.21 2.68 13.62
CA SER A 40 -25.17 1.92 12.81
C SER A 40 -24.44 1.15 11.68
N PRO A 41 -25.08 0.11 11.08
CA PRO A 41 -24.50 -0.60 9.94
C PRO A 41 -24.17 0.32 8.76
N THR A 42 -25.02 1.33 8.51
CA THR A 42 -24.80 2.33 7.46
C THR A 42 -23.60 3.23 7.77
N GLN A 43 -23.47 3.70 9.02
CA GLN A 43 -22.32 4.49 9.46
C GLN A 43 -21.01 3.68 9.38
N THR A 44 -21.05 2.41 9.77
CA THR A 44 -19.91 1.50 9.67
C THR A 44 -19.48 1.32 8.21
N ALA A 45 -20.42 1.08 7.29
CA ALA A 45 -20.12 0.96 5.86
C ALA A 45 -19.48 2.22 5.29
N VAL A 46 -19.98 3.40 5.67
CA VAL A 46 -19.39 4.69 5.29
C VAL A 46 -17.97 4.82 5.86
N ALA A 47 -17.76 4.52 7.14
CA ALA A 47 -16.45 4.59 7.79
C ALA A 47 -15.42 3.68 7.10
N VAL A 48 -15.82 2.46 6.75
CA VAL A 48 -14.99 1.52 5.99
C VAL A 48 -14.65 2.07 4.61
N GLY A 49 -15.63 2.63 3.89
CA GLY A 49 -15.42 3.26 2.59
C GLY A 49 -14.44 4.43 2.67
N VAL A 50 -14.64 5.33 3.63
CA VAL A 50 -13.75 6.48 3.87
C VAL A 50 -12.34 6.02 4.24
N ALA A 51 -12.22 5.02 5.12
CA ALA A 51 -10.92 4.47 5.53
C ALA A 51 -10.20 3.75 4.38
N ALA A 52 -10.92 3.05 3.50
CA ALA A 52 -10.33 2.43 2.31
C ALA A 52 -9.80 3.49 1.33
N LEU A 53 -10.55 4.57 1.11
CA LEU A 53 -10.12 5.71 0.31
C LEU A 53 -8.89 6.40 0.93
N ALA A 54 -8.93 6.68 2.24
CA ALA A 54 -7.83 7.28 2.96
C ALA A 54 -6.57 6.40 2.95
N GLY A 55 -6.72 5.10 3.19
CA GLY A 55 -5.62 4.12 3.12
C GLY A 55 -5.01 4.04 1.72
N THR A 56 -5.83 4.08 0.68
CA THR A 56 -5.37 4.12 -0.71
C THR A 56 -4.63 5.42 -1.03
N ALA A 57 -5.18 6.56 -0.62
CA ALA A 57 -4.56 7.87 -0.80
C ALA A 57 -3.21 7.98 -0.07
N LEU A 58 -3.15 7.49 1.17
CA LEU A 58 -1.92 7.44 1.96
C LEU A 58 -0.86 6.55 1.30
N LEU A 59 -1.24 5.34 0.87
CA LEU A 59 -0.33 4.45 0.16
C LEU A 59 0.18 5.09 -1.14
N TRP A 60 -0.70 5.73 -1.91
CA TRP A 60 -0.32 6.45 -3.12
C TRP A 60 0.68 7.57 -2.81
N PHE A 61 0.41 8.37 -1.77
CA PHE A 61 1.27 9.46 -1.33
C PHE A 61 2.66 8.96 -0.93
N VAL A 62 2.73 7.91 -0.11
CA VAL A 62 4.01 7.31 0.29
C VAL A 62 4.79 6.80 -0.93
N LEU A 63 4.12 6.09 -1.84
CA LEU A 63 4.77 5.58 -3.06
C LEU A 63 5.18 6.70 -4.03
N ARG A 64 4.49 7.84 -4.03
CA ARG A 64 4.83 9.02 -4.82
C ARG A 64 6.07 9.69 -4.24
N LEU A 65 6.07 9.93 -2.92
CA LEU A 65 7.18 10.52 -2.20
C LEU A 65 8.46 9.68 -2.33
N LEU A 66 8.35 8.36 -2.16
CA LEU A 66 9.51 7.46 -2.32
C LEU A 66 10.11 7.52 -3.72
N ARG A 67 9.30 7.74 -4.77
CA ARG A 67 9.79 7.92 -6.14
C ARG A 67 10.51 9.25 -6.35
N GLU A 68 10.13 10.29 -5.62
CA GLU A 68 10.81 11.60 -5.67
C GLU A 68 12.15 11.57 -4.94
N LEU A 69 12.26 10.78 -3.87
CA LEU A 69 13.48 10.65 -3.07
C LEU A 69 14.50 9.67 -3.66
N GLN A 70 14.13 8.86 -4.66
CA GLN A 70 15.06 7.92 -5.28
C GLN A 70 16.07 8.70 -6.14
N PRO A 71 17.39 8.64 -5.81
CA PRO A 71 18.40 9.28 -6.63
C PRO A 71 18.44 8.66 -8.04
N PRO A 72 18.82 9.44 -9.08
CA PRO A 72 18.98 8.90 -10.43
C PRO A 72 19.90 7.68 -10.37
N SER A 73 19.41 6.53 -10.87
CA SER A 73 20.24 5.32 -10.87
C SER A 73 21.48 5.57 -11.73
N PRO A 74 22.69 5.27 -11.22
CA PRO A 74 23.92 5.45 -11.98
C PRO A 74 23.83 4.62 -13.26
N ASP A 75 24.04 5.29 -14.39
CA ASP A 75 23.95 4.71 -15.72
C ASP A 75 24.87 3.47 -15.81
N ARG A 76 24.25 2.29 -15.93
CA ARG A 76 24.95 1.00 -16.02
C ARG A 76 25.64 0.79 -17.38
N ARG A 77 25.59 1.76 -18.29
CA ARG A 77 26.15 1.70 -19.66
C ARG A 77 27.67 1.89 -19.77
N ARG A 78 28.43 1.99 -18.67
CA ARG A 78 29.91 2.13 -18.69
C ARG A 78 30.68 0.89 -18.24
N ARG A 79 30.28 -0.30 -18.67
CA ARG A 79 31.14 -1.51 -18.62
C ARG A 79 31.11 -2.21 -19.98
N TYR A 80 31.79 -1.60 -20.94
CA TYR A 80 32.45 -2.29 -22.05
C TYR A 80 33.95 -2.10 -21.87
#